data_AF-C6L0U6-F1
#
_entry.id   AF-C6L0U6-F1
#
_cell.length_a   1.000
_cell.length_b   1.000
_cell.length_c   1.000
_cell.angle_alpha   90.00
_cell.angle_beta   90.00
_cell.angle_gamma   90.00
#
_symmetry.space_group_name_H-M   'P 1'
#
loop_
_entity.id
_entity.type
_entity.pdbx_description
1 polymer ?
#
loop_
_entity_poly.entity_id
_entity_poly.type
_entity_poly.pdbx_seq_one_letter_code
_entity_poly.pdbx_strand_id
1 'polypeptide(L)'
;QNAEKRIALLLEAHISPLTDRSDYTLTFLNERKWLPKESRRRVSQLASKIEEVFERVIREGVENGEFRPDLEPRLVTLGLLGMMNNVATWYVREGRPVSEISAALTSLVLQGALKRDI
;
A
#
# COMPACT_ATOMS: atom_id res chain seq x y z
N GLN A 1 -5.64 -11.72 -14.25
CA GLN A 1 -4.33 -11.59 -13.55
C GLN A 1 -4.54 -12.06 -12.13
N ASN A 2 -3.59 -12.80 -11.54
CA ASN A 2 -3.69 -13.28 -10.16
C ASN A 2 -3.61 -12.11 -9.14
N ALA A 3 -4.10 -12.32 -7.93
CA ALA A 3 -4.14 -11.34 -6.84
C ALA A 3 -2.75 -10.84 -6.45
N GLU A 4 -1.74 -11.72 -6.51
CA GLU A 4 -0.34 -11.41 -6.27
C GLU A 4 0.15 -10.26 -7.18
N LYS A 5 0.01 -10.42 -8.50
CA LYS A 5 0.42 -9.40 -9.47
C LYS A 5 -0.36 -8.11 -9.31
N ARG A 6 -1.64 -8.19 -8.96
CA ARG A 6 -2.49 -7.02 -8.71
C ARG A 6 -1.99 -6.24 -7.48
N ILE A 7 -1.63 -6.91 -6.39
CA ILE A 7 -1.05 -6.26 -5.22
C ILE A 7 0.30 -5.62 -5.53
N ALA A 8 1.18 -6.31 -6.26
CA ALA A 8 2.47 -5.75 -6.68
C ALA A 8 2.31 -4.42 -7.44
N LEU A 9 1.39 -4.40 -8.42
CA LEU A 9 1.09 -3.19 -9.19
C LEU A 9 0.49 -2.08 -8.33
N LEU A 10 -0.39 -2.42 -7.38
CA LEU A 10 -0.98 -1.45 -6.46
C LEU A 10 0.08 -0.82 -5.53
N LEU A 11 1.01 -1.62 -5.01
CA LEU A 11 2.10 -1.13 -4.16
C LEU A 11 3.02 -0.17 -4.92
N GLU A 12 3.43 -0.54 -6.14
CA GLU A 12 4.26 0.32 -6.98
C GLU A 12 3.54 1.63 -7.32
N ALA A 13 2.28 1.54 -7.74
CA ALA A 13 1.47 2.71 -8.06
C ALA A 13 1.30 3.65 -6.85
N HIS A 14 1.15 3.11 -5.64
CA HIS A 14 0.96 3.89 -4.41
C HIS A 14 2.18 4.75 -4.06
N ILE A 15 3.40 4.27 -4.33
CA ILE A 15 4.64 5.01 -4.01
C ILE A 15 5.25 5.73 -5.23
N SER A 16 4.72 5.52 -6.44
CA SER A 16 5.16 6.21 -7.67
C SER A 16 5.17 7.74 -7.60
N PRO A 17 4.25 8.42 -6.90
CA PRO A 17 4.30 9.89 -6.79
C PRO A 17 5.51 10.42 -6.01
N LEU A 18 6.27 9.56 -5.33
CA LEU A 18 7.52 9.99 -4.67
C LEU A 18 8.59 10.43 -5.68
N THR A 19 8.49 9.99 -6.93
CA THR A 19 9.47 10.32 -7.98
C THR A 19 9.45 11.79 -8.39
N ASP A 20 8.28 12.42 -8.47
CA ASP A 20 8.10 13.80 -8.94
C ASP A 20 7.42 14.71 -7.89
N ARG A 21 6.83 14.15 -6.83
CA ARG A 21 5.97 14.86 -5.85
C ARG A 21 6.21 14.38 -4.41
N SER A 22 7.46 14.13 -4.03
CA SER A 22 7.84 13.68 -2.68
C SER A 22 7.35 14.63 -1.58
N ASP A 23 7.56 15.95 -1.71
CA ASP A 23 7.16 16.95 -0.73
C ASP A 23 5.64 17.01 -0.55
N TYR A 24 4.89 16.92 -1.66
CA TYR A 24 3.43 16.86 -1.63
C TYR A 24 2.95 15.60 -0.91
N THR A 25 3.57 14.45 -1.20
CA THR A 25 3.23 13.17 -0.56
C THR A 25 3.48 13.23 0.94
N LEU A 26 4.62 13.78 1.38
CA LEU A 26 4.96 13.93 2.79
C LEU A 26 3.98 14.88 3.51
N THR A 27 3.65 16.01 2.87
CA THR A 27 2.65 16.97 3.39
C THR A 27 1.28 16.32 3.55
N PHE A 28 0.84 15.57 2.54
CA PHE A 28 -0.43 14.83 2.59
C PHE A 28 -0.48 13.86 3.77
N LEU A 29 0.60 13.11 3.99
CA LEU A 29 0.68 12.12 5.07
C LEU A 29 0.71 12.77 6.46
N ASN A 30 1.47 13.84 6.63
CA ASN A 30 1.73 14.45 7.95
C ASN A 30 0.70 15.49 8.37
N GLU A 31 0.21 16.29 7.41
CA GLU A 31 -0.50 17.54 7.73
C GLU A 31 -2.02 17.43 7.60
N ARG A 32 -2.56 16.37 6.97
CA ARG A 32 -4.01 16.19 6.78
C ARG A 32 -4.81 16.22 8.10
N LYS A 33 -4.18 15.86 9.22
CA LYS A 33 -4.78 15.90 10.57
C LYS A 33 -5.12 17.32 11.03
N TRP A 34 -4.49 18.34 10.47
CA TRP A 34 -4.71 19.75 10.80
C TRP A 34 -5.75 20.45 9.92
N LEU A 35 -6.23 19.78 8.86
CA LEU A 35 -7.25 20.35 7.99
C LEU A 35 -8.56 20.62 8.76
N PRO A 36 -9.33 21.67 8.35
CA PRO A 36 -10.70 21.85 8.80
C PRO A 36 -11.54 20.59 8.56
N LYS A 37 -12.55 20.37 9.41
CA LYS A 37 -13.35 19.14 9.44
C LYS A 37 -13.86 18.69 8.07
N GLU A 38 -14.39 19.62 7.27
CA GLU A 38 -14.94 19.31 5.94
C GLU A 38 -13.86 18.88 4.95
N SER A 39 -12.74 19.60 4.90
CA SER A 39 -11.60 19.25 4.05
C SER A 39 -10.96 17.93 4.47
N ARG A 40 -10.81 17.70 5.79
CA ARG A 40 -10.33 16.43 6.33
C ARG A 40 -11.23 15.27 5.92
N ARG A 41 -12.55 15.44 6.01
CA ARG A 41 -13.53 14.43 5.58
C ARG A 41 -13.38 14.07 4.10
N ARG A 42 -13.23 15.07 3.22
CA ARG A 42 -13.00 14.83 1.78
C ARG A 42 -11.71 14.06 1.52
N VAL A 43 -10.62 14.44 2.18
CA VAL A 43 -9.33 13.74 2.06
C VAL A 43 -9.41 12.31 2.59
N SER A 44 -10.07 12.10 3.73
CA SER A 44 -10.30 10.76 4.28
C SER A 44 -11.10 9.89 3.33
N GLN A 45 -12.16 10.40 2.70
CA GLN A 45 -12.94 9.65 1.72
C GLN A 45 -12.11 9.23 0.50
N LEU A 46 -11.18 10.08 0.04
CA LEU A 46 -10.27 9.72 -1.03
C LEU A 46 -9.30 8.60 -0.61
N ALA A 47 -8.73 8.71 0.60
CA ALA A 47 -7.85 7.67 1.15
C ALA A 47 -8.59 6.34 1.35
N SER A 48 -9.84 6.37 1.81
CA SER A 48 -10.67 5.17 1.98
C SER A 48 -10.89 4.41 0.67
N LYS A 49 -11.02 5.10 -0.47
CA LYS A 49 -11.13 4.43 -1.77
C LYS A 49 -9.88 3.64 -2.13
N ILE A 50 -8.69 4.14 -1.77
CA ILE A 50 -7.43 3.40 -1.97
C ILE A 50 -7.42 2.17 -1.06
N GLU A 51 -7.75 2.33 0.22
CA GLU A 51 -7.86 1.22 1.17
C GLU A 51 -8.82 0.12 0.65
N GLU A 52 -10.01 0.50 0.19
CA GLU A 52 -11.02 -0.43 -0.35
C GLU A 52 -10.52 -1.23 -1.55
N VAL A 53 -9.70 -0.63 -2.43
CA VAL A 53 -9.13 -1.33 -3.59
C VAL A 53 -8.15 -2.41 -3.13
N PHE A 54 -7.23 -2.07 -2.22
CA PHE A 54 -6.28 -3.04 -1.67
C PHE A 54 -7.00 -4.19 -0.95
N GLU A 55 -7.94 -3.85 -0.06
CA GLU A 55 -8.69 -4.82 0.74
C GLU A 55 -9.46 -5.81 -0.14
N ARG A 56 -10.04 -5.32 -1.23
CA ARG A 56 -10.74 -6.16 -2.20
C ARG A 56 -9.80 -7.17 -2.87
N VAL A 57 -8.62 -6.74 -3.33
CA VAL A 57 -7.67 -7.66 -3.98
C VAL A 57 -7.18 -8.74 -3.01
N ILE A 58 -6.93 -8.36 -1.75
CA ILE A 58 -6.51 -9.31 -0.72
C ILE A 58 -7.62 -10.33 -0.45
N ARG A 59 -8.86 -9.86 -0.27
CA ARG A 59 -10.03 -10.69 -0.05
C ARG A 59 -10.24 -11.70 -1.18
N GLU A 60 -10.21 -11.23 -2.43
CA GLU A 60 -10.35 -12.10 -3.61
C GLU A 60 -9.22 -13.14 -3.67
N GLY A 61 -7.98 -12.75 -3.34
CA GLY A 61 -6.85 -13.68 -3.29
C GLY A 61 -7.00 -14.76 -2.21
N VAL A 62 -7.56 -14.41 -1.04
CA VAL A 62 -7.89 -15.39 0.01
C VAL A 62 -9.01 -16.32 -0.43
N GLU A 63 -10.10 -15.78 -0.98
CA GLU A 63 -11.27 -16.54 -1.45
C GLU A 63 -10.92 -17.53 -2.57
N ASN A 64 -10.00 -17.13 -3.47
CA ASN A 64 -9.53 -17.98 -4.57
C ASN A 64 -8.41 -18.96 -4.14
N GLY A 65 -7.97 -18.93 -2.88
CA GLY A 65 -6.87 -19.77 -2.37
C GLY A 65 -5.48 -19.38 -2.89
N GLU A 66 -5.32 -18.19 -3.46
CA GLU A 66 -4.05 -17.62 -3.91
C GLU A 66 -3.20 -17.10 -2.72
N PHE A 67 -3.86 -16.62 -1.67
CA PHE A 67 -3.24 -16.22 -0.40
C PHE A 67 -3.64 -17.15 0.74
N ARG A 68 -2.89 -17.11 1.86
CA ARG A 68 -3.21 -17.95 3.02
C ARG A 68 -4.62 -17.64 3.57
N PRO A 69 -5.38 -18.66 3.99
CA PRO A 69 -6.76 -18.48 4.46
C PRO A 69 -6.90 -17.79 5.81
N ASP A 70 -5.80 -17.66 6.59
CA ASP A 70 -5.78 -17.02 7.90
C ASP A 70 -5.56 -15.50 7.83
N LEU A 71 -5.34 -14.95 6.63
CA LEU A 71 -5.18 -13.51 6.46
C LEU A 71 -6.52 -12.80 6.66
N GLU A 72 -6.54 -11.82 7.57
CA GLU A 72 -7.65 -10.90 7.71
C GLU A 72 -7.43 -9.71 6.75
N PRO A 73 -8.24 -9.54 5.68
CA PRO A 73 -7.96 -8.58 4.62
C PRO A 73 -7.78 -7.15 5.11
N ARG A 74 -8.56 -6.71 6.11
CA ARG A 74 -8.50 -5.32 6.61
C ARG A 74 -7.16 -5.05 7.30
N LEU A 75 -6.71 -5.93 8.18
CA LEU A 75 -5.43 -5.81 8.89
C LEU A 75 -4.25 -5.86 7.93
N VAL A 76 -4.29 -6.75 6.93
CA VAL A 76 -3.24 -6.82 5.90
C VAL A 76 -3.18 -5.50 5.11
N THR A 77 -4.32 -4.97 4.66
CA THR A 77 -4.37 -3.67 3.97
C THR A 77 -3.77 -2.54 4.80
N LEU A 78 -4.13 -2.44 6.08
CA LEU A 78 -3.58 -1.42 6.98
C LEU A 78 -2.07 -1.56 7.15
N GLY A 79 -1.56 -2.79 7.31
CA GLY A 79 -0.13 -3.05 7.42
C GLY A 79 0.64 -2.66 6.14
N LEU A 80 0.11 -3.02 4.97
CA LEU A 80 0.72 -2.70 3.67
C LEU A 80 0.78 -1.20 3.44
N LEU A 81 -0.34 -0.50 3.61
CA LEU A 81 -0.39 0.94 3.43
C LEU A 81 0.47 1.67 4.47
N GLY A 82 0.54 1.18 5.71
CA GLY A 82 1.45 1.70 6.73
C GLY A 82 2.91 1.61 6.30
N MET A 83 3.34 0.44 5.82
CA MET A 83 4.69 0.23 5.31
C MET A 83 5.00 1.13 4.11
N MET A 84 4.09 1.22 3.14
CA MET A 84 4.28 2.05 1.95
C MET A 84 4.28 3.54 2.25
N ASN A 85 3.39 4.02 3.13
CA ASN A 85 3.37 5.42 3.55
C ASN A 85 4.69 5.82 4.23
N ASN A 86 5.30 4.89 4.98
CA ASN A 86 6.56 5.14 5.65
C ASN A 86 7.73 5.35 4.67
N VAL A 87 7.65 4.83 3.43
CA VAL A 87 8.67 5.04 2.39
C VAL A 87 8.92 6.52 2.15
N ALA A 88 7.87 7.36 2.20
CA ALA A 88 7.98 8.80 2.01
C ALA A 88 8.94 9.50 3.00
N THR A 89 9.18 8.90 4.18
CA THR A 89 10.03 9.50 5.23
C THR A 89 11.53 9.33 4.98
N TRP A 90 11.92 8.36 4.14
CA TRP A 90 13.33 8.02 3.90
C TRP A 90 13.68 7.88 2.41
N TYR A 91 12.71 7.88 1.50
CA TYR A 91 12.89 7.72 0.05
C TYR A 91 14.03 8.57 -0.53
N VAL A 92 14.00 9.88 -0.26
CA VAL A 92 14.99 10.84 -0.80
C VAL A 92 16.40 10.52 -0.30
N ARG A 93 16.54 10.04 0.94
CA ARG A 93 17.84 9.69 1.54
C ARG A 93 18.39 8.38 0.99
N GLU A 94 17.53 7.44 0.68
CA GLU A 94 17.93 6.14 0.12
C GLU A 94 18.38 6.26 -1.34
N GLY A 95 17.78 7.18 -2.10
CA GLY A 95 18.22 7.50 -3.47
C GLY A 95 18.01 6.37 -4.49
N ARG A 96 17.18 5.37 -4.16
CA ARG A 96 16.87 4.24 -5.04
C ARG A 96 15.64 4.50 -5.91
N PRO A 97 15.55 3.87 -7.10
CA PRO A 97 14.34 3.91 -7.91
C PRO A 97 13.12 3.36 -7.17
N VAL A 98 11.94 3.94 -7.41
CA VAL A 98 10.67 3.45 -6.84
C VAL A 98 10.41 1.99 -7.20
N SER A 99 10.71 1.59 -8.44
CA SER A 99 10.52 0.22 -8.91
C SER A 99 11.33 -0.79 -8.10
N GLU A 100 12.57 -0.44 -7.72
CA GLU A 100 13.44 -1.28 -6.89
C GLU A 100 12.88 -1.41 -5.46
N ILE A 101 12.49 -0.28 -4.85
CA ILE A 101 11.90 -0.27 -3.51
C ILE A 101 10.59 -1.06 -3.47
N SER A 102 9.70 -0.83 -4.46
CA SER A 102 8.43 -1.53 -4.58
C SER A 102 8.64 -3.03 -4.72
N ALA A 103 9.55 -3.46 -5.62
CA ALA A 103 9.83 -4.87 -5.84
C ALA A 103 10.35 -5.56 -4.57
N ALA A 104 11.28 -4.92 -3.85
CA ALA A 104 11.84 -5.45 -2.62
C ALA A 104 10.78 -5.62 -1.52
N LEU A 105 9.98 -4.58 -1.27
CA LEU A 105 8.94 -4.61 -0.22
C LEU A 105 7.76 -5.52 -0.59
N THR A 106 7.40 -5.57 -1.88
CA THR A 106 6.40 -6.50 -2.41
C THR A 106 6.85 -7.94 -2.20
N SER A 107 8.11 -8.26 -2.51
CA SER A 107 8.66 -9.60 -2.29
C SER A 107 8.63 -9.99 -0.81
N LEU A 108 9.02 -9.07 0.09
CA LEU A 108 8.97 -9.29 1.54
C LEU A 108 7.56 -9.65 2.03
N VAL A 109 6.55 -8.91 1.58
CA VAL A 109 5.14 -9.14 1.94
C VAL A 109 4.63 -10.46 1.40
N LEU A 110 4.83 -10.69 0.10
CA LEU A 110 4.24 -11.83 -0.59
C LEU A 110 4.87 -13.14 -0.12
N GLN A 111 6.17 -13.17 0.18
CA GLN A 111 6.80 -14.35 0.79
C GLN A 111 6.19 -14.73 2.16
N GLY A 112 5.60 -13.77 2.87
CA GLY A 112 4.82 -14.01 4.09
C GLY A 112 3.35 -14.38 3.83
N ALA A 113 2.75 -13.88 2.75
CA ALA A 113 1.32 -14.01 2.44
C ALA A 113 0.96 -15.20 1.51
N LEU A 114 1.94 -15.78 0.83
CA LEU A 114 1.73 -16.92 -0.06
C LEU A 114 1.39 -18.19 0.74
N LYS A 115 0.44 -18.96 0.21
CA LYS A 115 0.14 -20.31 0.70
C LYS A 115 1.38 -21.18 0.49
N ARG A 116 1.90 -21.75 1.57
CA ARG A 116 2.93 -22.79 1.49
C ARG A 116 2.24 -24.12 1.35
N ASP A 117 2.55 -24.84 0.28
CA ASP A 117 2.27 -26.27 0.22
C ASP A 117 3.26 -26.93 1.19
N ILE A 118 2.74 -27.49 2.28
CA ILE A 118 3.48 -28.39 3.19
C ILE A 118 3.23 -29.81 2.72
#